data_AF-W9WJ06-F1
#
_entry.id   AF-W9WJ06-F1
#
_cell.length_a   1.000
_cell.length_b   1.000
_cell.length_c   1.000
_cell.angle_alpha   90.00
_cell.angle_beta   90.00
_cell.angle_gamma   90.00
#
_symmetry.space_group_name_H-M   'P 1'
#
loop_
_entity.id
_entity.type
_entity.pdbx_description
1 polymer ?
#
loop_
_entity_poly.entity_id
_entity_poly.type
_entity_poly.pdbx_seq_one_letter_code
_entity_poly.pdbx_strand_id
1 'polypeptide(L)'
;MTDLIIKTEVNGNLALGHNSMADSQVLWNLTQESLDYAGFPTDQLLDYLPDLGNSWIYRPEEWNNTWSMTCQPTESKPVDLRLAANCTSFESKFAPSLLEMFPQAYFGEDFHYNYGDYYINETYVQDLLVIMYAANYTDYEESTGTWRTIDLSMGALHAHGVPKNDSDWDMCRYDEGEAERASYSRIDCRVKRDLGSFGDAFFGAFPDAGDVSAIPTSFVGNFFARFKQEAIEDLEISTITPRDLQRFYQVYMATKDTQNKLPVQRLMSVQVAAVQLSTAFIAVFGLLALFNCLAGAAYGLMFLHHREAVAAVPQSKLDWLLQSVTSRMTSVRGLGYTLPMPATPAERQAENGWRYSAERRRAQFEGAVYDATWAEHNQSIPDFTTLPPEFPVKMSETRHPAPSYTLGPS
;
A
#
# COMPACT_ATOMS: atom_id res chain seq x y z
N MET A 1 4.72 7.56 -21.20
CA MET A 1 4.68 6.18 -20.66
C MET A 1 3.51 5.52 -21.35
N THR A 2 3.70 4.35 -21.95
CA THR A 2 2.61 3.64 -22.62
C THR A 2 2.25 2.42 -21.79
N ASP A 3 0.98 2.28 -21.51
CA ASP A 3 0.49 1.15 -20.74
C ASP A 3 0.31 -0.04 -21.67
N LEU A 4 0.98 -1.13 -21.33
CA LEU A 4 0.88 -2.40 -22.04
C LEU A 4 0.08 -3.36 -21.17
N ILE A 5 -0.95 -3.97 -21.75
CA ILE A 5 -1.69 -5.04 -21.09
C ILE A 5 -1.04 -6.37 -21.50
N ILE A 6 -0.52 -7.09 -20.52
CA ILE A 6 0.06 -8.43 -20.71
C ILE A 6 -0.75 -9.46 -19.92
N LYS A 7 -0.78 -10.71 -20.40
CA LYS A 7 -1.29 -11.83 -19.61
C LYS A 7 -0.14 -12.47 -18.85
N THR A 8 -0.26 -12.57 -17.53
CA THR A 8 0.73 -13.17 -16.64
C THR A 8 0.06 -13.91 -15.50
N GLU A 9 0.80 -14.81 -14.86
CA GLU A 9 0.35 -15.42 -13.61
C GLU A 9 0.38 -14.35 -12.50
N VAL A 10 -0.79 -14.14 -11.89
CA VAL A 10 -0.98 -13.22 -10.77
C VAL A 10 -1.26 -14.06 -9.53
N ASN A 11 -0.57 -13.74 -8.44
CA ASN A 11 -0.86 -14.33 -7.13
C ASN A 11 -2.12 -13.68 -6.54
N GLY A 12 -2.86 -14.43 -5.75
CA GLY A 12 -4.02 -13.94 -5.03
C GLY A 12 -4.57 -15.02 -4.11
N ASN A 13 -5.71 -14.77 -3.50
CA ASN A 13 -6.31 -15.69 -2.53
C ASN A 13 -7.70 -16.11 -2.99
N LEU A 14 -8.01 -17.41 -2.89
CA LEU A 14 -9.37 -17.89 -3.07
C LEU A 14 -10.24 -17.51 -1.88
N ALA A 15 -11.49 -17.20 -2.16
CA ALA A 15 -12.52 -16.96 -1.16
C ALA A 15 -12.91 -18.29 -0.47
N LEU A 16 -13.03 -18.23 0.85
CA LEU A 16 -13.38 -19.29 1.77
C LEU A 16 -14.24 -18.70 2.88
N GLY A 17 -15.36 -19.34 3.21
CA GLY A 17 -16.35 -18.77 4.12
C GLY A 17 -15.76 -18.38 5.48
N HIS A 18 -15.99 -17.12 5.87
CA HIS A 18 -15.62 -16.57 7.16
C HIS A 18 -16.77 -15.81 7.80
N ASN A 19 -16.74 -15.71 9.13
CA ASN A 19 -17.86 -15.13 9.87
C ASN A 19 -17.92 -13.61 9.76
N SER A 20 -16.80 -12.92 9.95
CA SER A 20 -16.78 -11.45 9.92
C SER A 20 -15.35 -10.94 9.73
N MET A 21 -15.23 -9.68 9.38
CA MET A 21 -14.00 -8.92 9.40
C MET A 21 -14.29 -7.55 10.02
N ALA A 22 -13.62 -7.21 11.12
CA ALA A 22 -13.74 -5.89 11.74
C ALA A 22 -12.41 -5.13 11.58
N ASP A 23 -12.47 -3.81 11.74
CA ASP A 23 -11.28 -2.94 11.89
C ASP A 23 -10.20 -3.14 10.82
N SER A 24 -10.62 -3.28 9.56
CA SER A 24 -9.73 -3.57 8.43
C SER A 24 -9.73 -2.47 7.38
N GLN A 25 -9.89 -1.22 7.81
CA GLN A 25 -10.07 -0.04 6.95
C GLN A 25 -8.99 0.11 5.87
N VAL A 26 -7.71 -0.14 6.23
CA VAL A 26 -6.60 -0.07 5.28
C VAL A 26 -6.77 -1.11 4.17
N LEU A 27 -7.11 -2.35 4.54
CA LEU A 27 -7.31 -3.42 3.57
C LEU A 27 -8.54 -3.15 2.69
N TRP A 28 -9.63 -2.66 3.28
CA TRP A 28 -10.84 -2.30 2.54
C TRP A 28 -10.55 -1.21 1.51
N ASN A 29 -9.85 -0.15 1.90
CA ASN A 29 -9.47 0.93 0.98
C ASN A 29 -8.58 0.43 -0.16
N LEU A 30 -7.52 -0.32 0.15
CA LEU A 30 -6.63 -0.88 -0.89
C LEU A 30 -7.38 -1.83 -1.83
N THR A 31 -8.31 -2.62 -1.29
CA THR A 31 -9.14 -3.53 -2.09
C THR A 31 -10.11 -2.74 -2.97
N GLN A 32 -10.77 -1.72 -2.43
CA GLN A 32 -11.67 -0.86 -3.18
C GLN A 32 -10.94 -0.16 -4.33
N GLU A 33 -9.79 0.45 -4.05
CA GLU A 33 -8.96 1.10 -5.07
C GLU A 33 -8.51 0.12 -6.15
N SER A 34 -8.10 -1.10 -5.76
CA SER A 34 -7.72 -2.15 -6.70
C SER A 34 -8.87 -2.55 -7.62
N LEU A 35 -10.08 -2.74 -7.07
CA LEU A 35 -11.28 -3.10 -7.84
C LEU A 35 -11.71 -1.98 -8.78
N ASP A 36 -11.68 -0.73 -8.31
CA ASP A 36 -12.05 0.43 -9.12
C ASP A 36 -11.04 0.70 -10.23
N TYR A 37 -9.74 0.59 -9.93
CA TYR A 37 -8.67 0.70 -10.93
C TYR A 37 -8.79 -0.40 -11.99
N ALA A 38 -9.04 -1.64 -11.58
CA ALA A 38 -9.20 -2.76 -12.48
C ALA A 38 -10.47 -2.68 -13.35
N GLY A 39 -11.41 -1.79 -13.01
CA GLY A 39 -12.72 -1.73 -13.66
C GLY A 39 -13.57 -2.95 -13.36
N PHE A 40 -13.41 -3.57 -12.19
CA PHE A 40 -14.19 -4.73 -11.79
C PHE A 40 -15.67 -4.35 -11.63
N PRO A 41 -16.61 -5.14 -12.17
CA PRO A 41 -18.00 -4.77 -12.17
C PRO A 41 -18.60 -4.91 -10.77
N THR A 42 -19.59 -4.09 -10.44
CA THR A 42 -20.23 -4.10 -9.10
C THR A 42 -21.29 -5.20 -8.97
N ASP A 43 -21.65 -5.87 -10.06
CA ASP A 43 -22.70 -6.88 -10.15
C ASP A 43 -22.20 -8.32 -9.93
N GLN A 44 -20.98 -8.50 -9.44
CA GLN A 44 -20.38 -9.82 -9.16
C GLN A 44 -19.71 -9.82 -7.78
N LEU A 45 -19.69 -10.97 -7.09
CA LEU A 45 -18.84 -11.13 -5.90
C LEU A 45 -17.59 -11.95 -6.27
N LEU A 46 -16.46 -11.64 -5.62
CA LEU A 46 -15.18 -12.22 -6.00
C LEU A 46 -14.96 -13.57 -5.32
N ASP A 47 -14.77 -14.62 -6.13
CA ASP A 47 -14.31 -15.92 -5.64
C ASP A 47 -12.78 -15.98 -5.47
N TYR A 48 -12.09 -14.97 -6.02
CA TYR A 48 -10.64 -14.83 -6.01
C TYR A 48 -10.28 -13.36 -5.88
N LEU A 49 -9.48 -13.02 -4.88
CA LEU A 49 -8.93 -11.67 -4.71
C LEU A 49 -7.47 -11.66 -5.18
N PRO A 50 -7.15 -11.03 -6.32
CA PRO A 50 -5.77 -10.84 -6.76
C PRO A 50 -4.97 -10.05 -5.72
N ASP A 51 -3.67 -10.29 -5.65
CA ASP A 51 -2.77 -9.52 -4.79
C ASP A 51 -2.82 -8.03 -5.16
N LEU A 52 -3.09 -7.21 -4.15
CA LEU A 52 -3.40 -5.78 -4.28
C LEU A 52 -2.22 -4.96 -4.82
N GLY A 53 -1.00 -5.50 -4.77
CA GLY A 53 0.19 -4.89 -5.35
C GLY A 53 0.25 -4.96 -6.89
N ASN A 54 -0.61 -5.75 -7.54
CA ASN A 54 -0.62 -5.90 -8.99
C ASN A 54 -1.68 -5.01 -9.64
N SER A 55 -1.32 -4.33 -10.72
CA SER A 55 -2.23 -3.53 -11.55
C SER A 55 -3.04 -4.40 -12.52
N TRP A 56 -3.78 -5.38 -11.98
CA TRP A 56 -4.64 -6.25 -12.78
C TRP A 56 -5.82 -5.48 -13.38
N ILE A 57 -6.36 -5.96 -14.49
CA ILE A 57 -7.49 -5.37 -15.21
C ILE A 57 -8.57 -6.41 -15.40
N TYR A 58 -9.82 -6.03 -15.20
CA TYR A 58 -10.96 -6.91 -15.38
C TYR A 58 -11.16 -7.26 -16.86
N ARG A 59 -11.29 -8.55 -17.11
CA ARG A 59 -11.63 -9.15 -18.42
C ARG A 59 -12.66 -10.23 -18.17
N PRO A 60 -13.94 -10.08 -18.57
CA PRO A 60 -15.00 -11.03 -18.22
C PRO A 60 -14.64 -12.50 -18.48
N GLU A 61 -13.90 -12.79 -19.55
CA GLU A 61 -13.45 -14.13 -19.94
C GLU A 61 -12.40 -14.76 -19.02
N GLU A 62 -11.76 -13.99 -18.14
CA GLU A 62 -10.76 -14.46 -17.17
C GLU A 62 -11.36 -14.74 -15.80
N TRP A 63 -12.67 -14.46 -15.63
CA TRP A 63 -13.38 -14.57 -14.36
C TRP A 63 -14.53 -15.55 -14.46
N ASN A 64 -14.71 -16.32 -13.40
CA ASN A 64 -15.75 -17.34 -13.27
C ASN A 64 -16.42 -17.25 -11.89
N ASN A 65 -16.79 -16.02 -11.51
CA ASN A 65 -17.41 -15.76 -10.22
C ASN A 65 -18.74 -16.49 -10.07
N THR A 66 -18.94 -17.05 -8.90
CA THR A 66 -20.09 -17.90 -8.57
C THR A 66 -21.33 -17.09 -8.25
N TRP A 67 -21.17 -15.82 -7.88
CA TRP A 67 -22.26 -14.96 -7.44
C TRP A 67 -22.39 -13.72 -8.31
N SER A 68 -23.64 -13.43 -8.66
CA SER A 68 -24.05 -12.22 -9.36
C SER A 68 -25.04 -11.43 -8.52
N MET A 69 -25.08 -10.11 -8.72
CA MET A 69 -25.93 -9.19 -8.00
C MET A 69 -26.71 -8.33 -8.98
N THR A 70 -28.03 -8.29 -8.86
CA THR A 70 -28.87 -7.34 -9.58
C THR A 70 -29.46 -6.35 -8.60
N CYS A 71 -29.13 -5.07 -8.73
CA CYS A 71 -29.48 -4.05 -7.75
C CYS A 71 -30.39 -2.95 -8.32
N GLN A 72 -31.25 -2.42 -7.46
CA GLN A 72 -32.11 -1.26 -7.68
C GLN A 72 -31.69 -0.14 -6.72
N PRO A 73 -31.05 0.93 -7.21
CA PRO A 73 -30.61 2.04 -6.38
C PRO A 73 -31.78 3.00 -6.09
N THR A 74 -31.79 3.52 -4.87
CA THR A 74 -32.54 4.71 -4.47
C THR A 74 -31.51 5.77 -4.12
N GLU A 75 -31.34 6.74 -5.03
CA GLU A 75 -30.44 7.87 -4.83
C GLU A 75 -30.79 8.67 -3.58
N SER A 76 -29.80 9.40 -3.08
CA SER A 76 -29.97 10.21 -1.87
C SER A 76 -31.17 11.16 -2.02
N LYS A 77 -32.15 11.03 -1.11
CA LYS A 77 -33.31 11.91 -1.06
C LYS A 77 -33.59 12.37 0.37
N PRO A 78 -34.09 13.61 0.53
CA PRO A 78 -34.45 14.13 1.84
C PRO A 78 -35.64 13.37 2.42
N VAL A 79 -35.72 13.36 3.75
CA VAL A 79 -36.80 12.74 4.53
C VAL A 79 -37.08 13.56 5.78
N ASP A 80 -38.36 13.71 6.12
CA ASP A 80 -38.77 14.36 7.35
C ASP A 80 -38.62 13.35 8.51
N LEU A 81 -37.42 13.34 9.11
CA LEU A 81 -37.09 12.39 10.17
C LEU A 81 -37.64 12.85 11.52
N ARG A 82 -38.64 12.12 12.01
CA ARG A 82 -39.14 12.26 13.38
C ARG A 82 -38.77 11.06 14.23
N LEU A 83 -38.17 11.33 15.38
CA LEU A 83 -37.85 10.36 16.43
C LEU A 83 -38.98 10.27 17.44
N ALA A 84 -39.42 9.05 17.72
CA ALA A 84 -40.47 8.78 18.69
C ALA A 84 -39.94 8.81 20.14
N ALA A 85 -40.84 9.02 21.10
CA ALA A 85 -40.52 8.83 22.52
C ALA A 85 -40.22 7.37 22.87
N ASN A 86 -40.73 6.43 22.08
CA ASN A 86 -40.50 5.00 22.30
C ASN A 86 -39.08 4.63 21.89
N CYS A 87 -38.26 4.22 22.85
CA CYS A 87 -36.89 3.77 22.59
C CYS A 87 -36.69 2.26 22.77
N THR A 88 -37.75 1.44 22.84
CA THR A 88 -37.63 -0.02 23.05
C THR A 88 -36.81 -0.75 21.99
N SER A 89 -36.78 -0.22 20.77
CA SER A 89 -36.01 -0.75 19.66
C SER A 89 -35.67 0.37 18.67
N PHE A 90 -34.78 0.08 17.72
CA PHE A 90 -34.45 1.02 16.65
C PHE A 90 -35.68 1.35 15.80
N GLU A 91 -36.47 0.34 15.46
CA GLU A 91 -37.67 0.49 14.64
C GLU A 91 -38.74 1.30 15.34
N SER A 92 -38.87 1.17 16.66
CA SER A 92 -39.82 1.99 17.42
C SER A 92 -39.34 3.43 17.57
N LYS A 93 -38.03 3.64 17.70
CA LYS A 93 -37.42 4.97 17.84
C LYS A 93 -37.49 5.79 16.56
N PHE A 94 -37.28 5.16 15.40
CA PHE A 94 -37.29 5.80 14.09
C PHE A 94 -38.64 5.70 13.37
N ALA A 95 -39.68 5.15 14.01
CA ALA A 95 -41.03 5.12 13.45
C ALA A 95 -41.69 6.52 13.44
N PRO A 96 -42.52 6.83 12.43
CA PRO A 96 -42.87 6.00 11.28
C PRO A 96 -41.88 6.12 10.12
N SER A 97 -40.95 7.07 10.17
CA SER A 97 -40.02 7.43 9.08
C SER A 97 -39.24 6.22 8.56
N LEU A 98 -38.84 5.30 9.45
CA LEU A 98 -38.09 4.10 9.07
C LEU A 98 -38.82 3.22 8.05
N LEU A 99 -40.15 3.10 8.13
CA LEU A 99 -40.91 2.26 7.21
C LEU A 99 -40.86 2.80 5.78
N GLU A 100 -40.81 4.13 5.61
CA GLU A 100 -40.64 4.76 4.31
C GLU A 100 -39.21 4.60 3.78
N MET A 101 -38.22 4.80 4.65
CA MET A 101 -36.81 4.76 4.26
C MET A 101 -36.34 3.33 3.95
N PHE A 102 -36.70 2.40 4.83
CA PHE A 102 -36.13 1.07 4.89
C PHE A 102 -37.21 0.06 5.36
N PRO A 103 -38.20 -0.27 4.51
CA PRO A 103 -39.31 -1.14 4.89
C PRO A 103 -38.84 -2.54 5.33
N GLN A 104 -37.69 -2.99 4.85
CA GLN A 104 -37.06 -4.26 5.21
C GLN A 104 -36.69 -4.35 6.70
N ALA A 105 -36.62 -3.24 7.44
CA ALA A 105 -36.51 -3.29 8.90
C ALA A 105 -37.70 -4.00 9.57
N TYR A 106 -38.86 -4.04 8.90
CA TYR A 106 -40.08 -4.67 9.43
C TYR A 106 -40.40 -6.03 8.80
N PHE A 107 -39.85 -6.30 7.61
CA PHE A 107 -40.21 -7.48 6.80
C PHE A 107 -39.01 -8.36 6.43
N GLY A 108 -37.80 -7.97 6.84
CA GLY A 108 -36.59 -8.75 6.72
C GLY A 108 -36.57 -9.89 7.73
N GLU A 109 -36.01 -11.03 7.34
CA GLU A 109 -35.68 -12.14 8.23
C GLU A 109 -34.54 -11.72 9.16
N ASP A 110 -33.49 -11.13 8.58
CA ASP A 110 -32.40 -10.50 9.31
C ASP A 110 -32.45 -8.99 9.10
N PHE A 111 -32.38 -8.23 10.20
CA PHE A 111 -32.19 -6.79 10.19
C PHE A 111 -31.15 -6.39 11.23
N HIS A 112 -30.15 -5.65 10.77
CA HIS A 112 -29.07 -5.12 11.60
C HIS A 112 -28.79 -3.68 11.21
N TYR A 113 -28.32 -2.91 12.19
CA TYR A 113 -27.89 -1.55 11.97
C TYR A 113 -26.68 -1.24 12.85
N ASN A 114 -25.94 -0.21 12.48
CA ASN A 114 -24.96 0.42 13.33
C ASN A 114 -24.93 1.91 13.02
N TYR A 115 -24.43 2.72 13.93
CA TYR A 115 -24.42 4.16 13.80
C TYR A 115 -23.10 4.78 14.27
N GLY A 116 -22.83 5.97 13.77
CA GLY A 116 -21.78 6.86 14.25
C GLY A 116 -22.37 8.25 14.42
N ASP A 117 -22.05 8.91 15.53
CA ASP A 117 -22.52 10.26 15.81
C ASP A 117 -21.39 11.24 16.14
N TYR A 118 -21.68 12.51 15.93
CA TYR A 118 -20.93 13.64 16.45
C TYR A 118 -21.89 14.56 17.22
N TYR A 119 -21.58 14.83 18.48
CA TYR A 119 -22.38 15.68 19.36
C TYR A 119 -21.56 16.87 19.86
N ILE A 120 -22.20 18.03 19.94
CA ILE A 120 -21.57 19.27 20.44
C ILE A 120 -21.71 19.33 21.97
N ASN A 121 -22.82 18.84 22.51
CA ASN A 121 -23.13 18.89 23.94
C ASN A 121 -23.98 17.68 24.37
N GLU A 122 -24.46 17.72 25.62
CA GLU A 122 -25.28 16.65 26.22
C GLU A 122 -26.66 16.50 25.58
N THR A 123 -27.20 17.57 24.99
CA THR A 123 -28.59 17.62 24.47
C THR A 123 -28.72 17.62 22.94
N TYR A 124 -27.60 17.64 22.22
CA TYR A 124 -27.60 17.83 20.77
C TYR A 124 -26.56 16.97 20.05
N VAL A 125 -27.04 16.08 19.19
CA VAL A 125 -26.25 15.39 18.18
C VAL A 125 -26.28 16.24 16.91
N GLN A 126 -25.12 16.78 16.54
CA GLN A 126 -25.01 17.61 15.33
C GLN A 126 -25.21 16.78 14.09
N ASP A 127 -24.54 15.64 13.99
CA ASP A 127 -24.67 14.72 12.85
C ASP A 127 -24.73 13.28 13.33
N LEU A 128 -25.63 12.52 12.72
CA LEU A 128 -25.86 11.10 12.93
C LEU A 128 -25.79 10.38 11.57
N LEU A 129 -24.92 9.38 11.48
CA LEU A 129 -24.86 8.43 10.38
C LEU A 129 -25.39 7.08 10.89
N VAL A 130 -26.38 6.51 10.21
CA VAL A 130 -26.87 5.16 10.47
C VAL A 130 -26.72 4.32 9.21
N ILE A 131 -26.11 3.15 9.35
CA ILE A 131 -26.06 2.14 8.30
C ILE A 131 -27.02 1.02 8.68
N MET A 132 -27.84 0.62 7.72
CA MET A 132 -28.84 -0.43 7.86
C MET A 132 -28.55 -1.53 6.85
N TYR A 133 -28.71 -2.77 7.29
CA TYR A 133 -28.63 -3.97 6.46
C TYR A 133 -29.82 -4.86 6.78
N ALA A 134 -30.47 -5.37 5.74
CA ALA A 134 -31.44 -6.45 5.88
C ALA A 134 -31.22 -7.50 4.80
N ALA A 135 -31.54 -8.74 5.12
CA ALA A 135 -31.47 -9.85 4.18
C ALA A 135 -32.64 -10.82 4.38
N ASN A 136 -33.12 -11.36 3.26
CA ASN A 136 -34.03 -12.49 3.18
C ASN A 136 -33.38 -13.60 2.37
N TYR A 137 -33.39 -14.82 2.90
CA TYR A 137 -32.72 -15.95 2.26
C TYR A 137 -33.73 -16.90 1.67
N THR A 138 -33.51 -17.30 0.42
CA THR A 138 -34.43 -18.19 -0.30
C THR A 138 -33.66 -19.22 -1.12
N ASP A 139 -34.30 -20.35 -1.42
CA ASP A 139 -33.72 -21.45 -2.20
C ASP A 139 -32.48 -22.06 -1.50
N TYR A 140 -32.69 -22.64 -0.32
CA TYR A 140 -31.66 -23.36 0.44
C TYR A 140 -31.26 -24.66 -0.25
N GLU A 141 -29.97 -24.87 -0.43
CA GLU A 141 -29.42 -26.10 -0.97
C GLU A 141 -28.80 -26.96 0.14
N GLU A 142 -29.46 -28.08 0.45
CA GLU A 142 -29.02 -29.00 1.52
C GLU A 142 -27.65 -29.63 1.27
N SER A 143 -27.27 -29.86 0.00
CA SER A 143 -26.00 -30.54 -0.32
C SER A 143 -24.77 -29.70 -0.02
N THR A 144 -24.90 -28.38 -0.10
CA THR A 144 -23.81 -27.43 0.15
C THR A 144 -23.99 -26.70 1.48
N GLY A 145 -25.19 -26.74 2.06
CA GLY A 145 -25.51 -26.01 3.29
C GLY A 145 -25.57 -24.49 3.09
N THR A 146 -25.95 -24.04 1.88
CA THR A 146 -25.90 -22.63 1.49
C THR A 146 -27.17 -22.21 0.78
N TRP A 147 -27.51 -20.94 0.89
CA TRP A 147 -28.62 -20.31 0.17
C TRP A 147 -28.19 -20.00 -1.27
N ARG A 148 -29.12 -20.09 -2.22
CA ARG A 148 -28.84 -19.76 -3.63
C ARG A 148 -29.28 -18.36 -4.00
N THR A 149 -30.25 -17.80 -3.29
CA THR A 149 -30.78 -16.47 -3.55
C THR A 149 -30.90 -15.69 -2.24
N ILE A 150 -30.34 -14.48 -2.23
CA ILE A 150 -30.40 -13.55 -1.11
C ILE A 150 -30.98 -12.24 -1.63
N ASP A 151 -32.11 -11.83 -1.09
CA ASP A 151 -32.66 -10.50 -1.32
C ASP A 151 -32.17 -9.60 -0.19
N LEU A 152 -31.19 -8.74 -0.49
CA LEU A 152 -30.56 -7.84 0.48
C LEU A 152 -30.97 -6.38 0.25
N SER A 153 -31.04 -5.62 1.33
CA SER A 153 -31.23 -4.18 1.30
C SER A 153 -30.16 -3.53 2.18
N MET A 154 -29.52 -2.49 1.66
CA MET A 154 -28.53 -1.70 2.38
C MET A 154 -28.94 -0.25 2.33
N GLY A 155 -28.92 0.42 3.47
CA GLY A 155 -29.33 1.83 3.59
C GLY A 155 -28.31 2.63 4.36
N ALA A 156 -28.13 3.88 3.96
CA ALA A 156 -27.41 4.88 4.74
C ALA A 156 -28.36 6.05 5.02
N LEU A 157 -28.55 6.37 6.29
CA LEU A 157 -29.29 7.53 6.78
C LEU A 157 -28.30 8.52 7.37
N HIS A 158 -28.36 9.76 6.90
CA HIS A 158 -27.71 10.89 7.54
C HIS A 158 -28.78 11.81 8.12
N ALA A 159 -28.62 12.21 9.38
CA ALA A 159 -29.47 13.17 10.06
C ALA A 159 -28.64 14.23 10.75
N HIS A 160 -29.04 15.49 10.58
CA HIS A 160 -28.43 16.65 11.19
C HIS A 160 -29.38 17.25 12.22
N GLY A 161 -28.83 17.70 13.35
CA GLY A 161 -29.56 18.31 14.44
C GLY A 161 -30.57 17.37 15.09
N VAL A 162 -30.06 16.24 15.59
CA VAL A 162 -30.85 15.22 16.27
C VAL A 162 -30.90 15.52 17.78
N PRO A 163 -32.11 15.59 18.38
CA PRO A 163 -32.26 15.73 19.83
C PRO A 163 -31.58 14.59 20.58
N LYS A 164 -30.77 14.92 21.60
CA LYS A 164 -30.06 13.94 22.44
C LYS A 164 -30.63 13.93 23.85
N ASN A 165 -30.57 12.75 24.46
CA ASN A 165 -30.92 12.49 25.84
C ASN A 165 -29.73 11.82 26.55
N ASP A 166 -29.53 12.10 27.85
CA ASP A 166 -28.42 11.59 28.66
C ASP A 166 -28.58 10.11 29.08
N SER A 167 -29.36 9.34 28.31
CA SER A 167 -29.53 7.91 28.58
C SER A 167 -28.31 7.13 28.10
N ASP A 168 -27.80 6.24 28.96
CA ASP A 168 -26.77 5.25 28.61
C ASP A 168 -27.31 4.12 27.70
N TRP A 169 -28.61 4.08 27.45
CA TRP A 169 -29.21 3.07 26.58
C TRP A 169 -29.21 3.56 25.13
N ASP A 170 -28.53 2.83 24.25
CA ASP A 170 -28.22 3.22 22.86
C ASP A 170 -29.42 3.85 22.11
N MET A 171 -30.62 3.27 22.23
CA MET A 171 -31.82 3.78 21.56
C MET A 171 -32.48 4.96 22.27
N CYS A 172 -32.39 5.02 23.61
CA CYS A 172 -32.90 6.15 24.40
C CYS A 172 -31.91 7.32 24.43
N ARG A 173 -30.74 7.18 23.82
CA ARG A 173 -29.73 8.24 23.67
C ARG A 173 -30.22 9.41 22.84
N TYR A 174 -31.19 9.17 21.95
CA TYR A 174 -31.84 10.24 21.20
C TYR A 174 -33.16 10.59 21.88
N ASP A 175 -33.48 11.87 21.98
CA ASP A 175 -34.75 12.35 22.56
C ASP A 175 -35.89 12.28 21.52
N GLU A 176 -37.13 12.48 21.94
CA GLU A 176 -38.26 12.68 21.02
C GLU A 176 -38.10 14.03 20.30
N GLY A 177 -38.34 14.05 18.99
CA GLY A 177 -38.36 15.30 18.22
C GLY A 177 -38.10 15.09 16.74
N GLU A 178 -38.03 16.19 16.01
CA GLU A 178 -37.70 16.21 14.59
C GLU A 178 -36.22 16.52 14.41
N ALA A 179 -35.56 15.82 13.49
CA ALA A 179 -34.24 16.20 13.05
C ALA A 179 -34.35 17.45 12.16
N GLU A 180 -33.37 18.35 12.23
CA GLU A 180 -33.40 19.57 11.41
C GLU A 180 -33.35 19.26 9.92
N ARG A 181 -32.52 18.29 9.54
CA ARG A 181 -32.40 17.79 8.17
C ARG A 181 -32.08 16.30 8.21
N ALA A 182 -32.66 15.53 7.31
CA ALA A 182 -32.24 14.14 7.12
C ALA A 182 -32.33 13.76 5.66
N SER A 183 -31.46 12.85 5.25
CA SER A 183 -31.45 12.25 3.92
C SER A 183 -31.05 10.79 4.01
N TYR A 184 -31.54 9.98 3.07
CA TYR A 184 -31.14 8.60 3.00
C TYR A 184 -30.88 8.17 1.56
N SER A 185 -29.97 7.21 1.43
CA SER A 185 -29.77 6.42 0.22
C SER A 185 -30.04 4.96 0.55
N ARG A 186 -30.45 4.19 -0.46
CA ARG A 186 -30.70 2.76 -0.31
C ARG A 186 -30.32 2.03 -1.58
N ILE A 187 -29.92 0.77 -1.44
CA ILE A 187 -29.81 -0.15 -2.56
C ILE A 187 -30.46 -1.49 -2.19
N ASP A 188 -31.37 -1.93 -3.03
CA ASP A 188 -32.03 -3.24 -2.92
C ASP A 188 -31.42 -4.17 -3.96
N CYS A 189 -30.75 -5.25 -3.54
CA CYS A 189 -30.10 -6.19 -4.43
C CYS A 189 -30.66 -7.60 -4.29
N ARG A 190 -30.76 -8.29 -5.43
CA ARG A 190 -30.95 -9.73 -5.48
C ARG A 190 -29.63 -10.37 -5.85
N VAL A 191 -29.06 -11.12 -4.91
CA VAL A 191 -27.81 -11.86 -5.07
C VAL A 191 -28.15 -13.31 -5.39
N LYS A 192 -27.64 -13.79 -6.52
CA LYS A 192 -27.91 -15.13 -7.03
C LYS A 192 -26.63 -15.89 -7.30
N ARG A 193 -26.64 -17.15 -6.89
CA ARG A 193 -25.60 -18.10 -7.23
C ARG A 193 -25.82 -18.68 -8.63
N ASP A 194 -24.80 -18.65 -9.47
CA ASP A 194 -24.79 -19.34 -10.75
C ASP A 194 -24.51 -20.84 -10.54
N LEU A 195 -25.39 -21.68 -11.06
CA LEU A 195 -25.35 -23.14 -10.91
C LEU A 195 -24.28 -23.79 -11.81
N GLY A 196 -23.80 -23.08 -12.84
CA GLY A 196 -22.91 -23.62 -13.87
C GLY A 196 -21.41 -23.59 -13.54
N SER A 197 -20.96 -22.77 -12.58
CA SER A 197 -19.53 -22.53 -12.31
C SER A 197 -18.93 -23.38 -11.19
N PHE A 198 -19.75 -24.18 -10.49
CA PHE A 198 -19.37 -24.82 -9.24
C PHE A 198 -18.60 -26.13 -9.49
N GLY A 199 -17.28 -26.03 -9.62
CA GLY A 199 -16.37 -27.19 -9.66
C GLY A 199 -16.07 -27.78 -8.28
N ASP A 200 -16.01 -26.93 -7.24
CA ASP A 200 -15.75 -27.31 -5.85
C ASP A 200 -16.53 -26.41 -4.89
N ALA A 201 -17.37 -27.00 -4.04
CA ALA A 201 -18.30 -26.26 -3.20
C ALA A 201 -17.69 -25.42 -2.07
N PHE A 202 -16.36 -25.47 -1.96
CA PHE A 202 -15.60 -24.91 -0.87
C PHE A 202 -14.91 -23.59 -1.22
N PHE A 203 -14.81 -23.24 -2.51
CA PHE A 203 -14.03 -22.10 -2.97
C PHE A 203 -14.93 -21.14 -3.76
N GLY A 204 -15.37 -20.07 -3.10
CA GLY A 204 -16.26 -19.05 -3.65
C GLY A 204 -16.57 -17.99 -2.61
N ALA A 205 -17.24 -16.90 -3.02
CA ALA A 205 -17.77 -15.93 -2.07
C ALA A 205 -18.90 -16.55 -1.22
N PHE A 206 -19.04 -16.10 0.02
CA PHE A 206 -20.05 -16.58 0.97
C PHE A 206 -20.85 -15.40 1.55
N PRO A 207 -21.75 -14.80 0.73
CA PRO A 207 -22.61 -13.69 1.17
C PRO A 207 -23.68 -14.11 2.18
N ASP A 208 -23.96 -15.40 2.32
CA ASP A 208 -24.91 -16.01 3.25
C ASP A 208 -24.28 -16.56 4.53
N ALA A 209 -22.94 -16.53 4.66
CA ALA A 209 -22.25 -17.05 5.82
C ALA A 209 -21.69 -15.93 6.69
N GLY A 210 -22.01 -15.99 7.98
CA GLY A 210 -21.31 -15.26 9.02
C GLY A 210 -22.18 -14.41 9.94
N ASP A 211 -21.51 -13.52 10.67
CA ASP A 211 -22.13 -12.55 11.55
C ASP A 211 -22.61 -11.34 10.73
N VAL A 212 -23.87 -11.39 10.32
CA VAL A 212 -24.53 -10.38 9.50
C VAL A 212 -24.51 -9.00 10.18
N SER A 213 -24.47 -8.95 11.51
CA SER A 213 -24.39 -7.70 12.28
C SER A 213 -23.05 -6.96 12.10
N ALA A 214 -22.00 -7.67 11.65
CA ALA A 214 -20.71 -7.07 11.35
C ALA A 214 -20.74 -6.22 10.07
N ILE A 215 -21.73 -6.39 9.18
CA ILE A 215 -21.81 -5.64 7.92
C ILE A 215 -22.05 -4.15 8.20
N PRO A 216 -23.15 -3.71 8.87
CA PRO A 216 -23.32 -2.29 9.23
C PRO A 216 -22.14 -1.72 10.03
N THR A 217 -21.58 -2.51 10.94
CA THR A 217 -20.41 -2.13 11.74
C THR A 217 -19.20 -1.80 10.86
N SER A 218 -18.96 -2.61 9.83
CA SER A 218 -17.85 -2.41 8.90
C SER A 218 -18.05 -1.20 8.00
N PHE A 219 -19.29 -0.97 7.55
CA PHE A 219 -19.65 0.26 6.83
C PHE A 219 -19.38 1.50 7.68
N VAL A 220 -19.89 1.54 8.92
CA VAL A 220 -19.59 2.64 9.85
C VAL A 220 -18.09 2.77 10.00
N GLY A 221 -17.37 1.70 10.32
CA GLY A 221 -15.91 1.70 10.47
C GLY A 221 -15.15 2.26 9.25
N ASN A 222 -15.65 2.06 8.04
CA ASN A 222 -15.03 2.55 6.80
C ASN A 222 -15.32 4.05 6.54
N PHE A 223 -16.56 4.49 6.76
CA PHE A 223 -16.99 5.86 6.43
C PHE A 223 -16.88 6.85 7.60
N PHE A 224 -16.76 6.37 8.84
CA PHE A 224 -16.86 7.18 10.05
C PHE A 224 -15.77 8.23 10.18
N ALA A 225 -14.53 7.94 9.75
CA ALA A 225 -13.43 8.90 9.86
C ALA A 225 -13.70 10.17 9.02
N ARG A 226 -14.14 9.99 7.76
CA ARG A 226 -14.53 11.10 6.87
C ARG A 226 -15.74 11.83 7.44
N PHE A 227 -16.80 11.09 7.76
CA PHE A 227 -18.03 11.63 8.34
C PHE A 227 -17.76 12.51 9.57
N LYS A 228 -16.93 12.01 10.49
CA LYS A 228 -16.61 12.72 11.73
C LYS A 228 -15.77 13.97 11.49
N GLN A 229 -14.84 13.91 10.53
CA GLN A 229 -14.07 15.10 10.14
C GLN A 229 -14.98 16.18 9.55
N GLU A 230 -15.86 15.81 8.61
CA GLU A 230 -16.82 16.73 7.99
C GLU A 230 -17.75 17.36 9.04
N ALA A 231 -18.23 16.58 10.01
CA ALA A 231 -19.08 17.06 11.11
C ALA A 231 -18.33 18.03 12.04
N ILE A 232 -17.08 17.72 12.42
CA ILE A 232 -16.25 18.59 13.27
C ILE A 232 -15.96 19.94 12.58
N GLU A 233 -15.72 19.91 11.28
CA GLU A 233 -15.40 21.09 10.48
C GLU A 233 -16.66 21.88 10.06
N ASP A 234 -17.86 21.43 10.44
CA ASP A 234 -19.16 21.99 10.04
C ASP A 234 -19.31 22.09 8.51
N LEU A 235 -18.83 21.07 7.80
CA LEU A 235 -18.93 20.93 6.36
C LEU A 235 -20.21 20.18 5.97
N GLU A 236 -20.60 20.30 4.70
CA GLU A 236 -21.65 19.45 4.15
C GLU A 236 -21.19 17.98 4.16
N ILE A 237 -21.92 17.13 4.88
CA ILE A 237 -21.60 15.72 5.03
C ILE A 237 -21.73 15.01 3.67
N SER A 238 -20.66 14.32 3.26
CA SER A 238 -20.64 13.55 2.03
C SER A 238 -21.62 12.37 2.11
N THR A 239 -22.70 12.44 1.34
CA THR A 239 -23.71 11.37 1.29
C THR A 239 -23.10 10.07 0.73
N ILE A 240 -23.33 8.95 1.42
CA ILE A 240 -22.96 7.63 0.92
C ILE A 240 -23.94 7.27 -0.21
N THR A 241 -23.43 7.06 -1.43
CA THR A 241 -24.29 6.75 -2.59
C THR A 241 -24.69 5.28 -2.60
N PRO A 242 -25.77 4.89 -3.31
CA PRO A 242 -26.11 3.48 -3.52
C PRO A 242 -24.95 2.68 -4.13
N ARG A 243 -24.16 3.30 -5.01
CA ARG A 243 -22.97 2.68 -5.61
C ARG A 243 -21.88 2.43 -4.56
N ASP A 244 -21.66 3.35 -3.64
CA ASP A 244 -20.72 3.16 -2.53
C ASP A 244 -21.17 2.00 -1.63
N LEU A 245 -22.48 1.91 -1.35
CA LEU A 245 -23.06 0.79 -0.61
C LEU A 245 -22.76 -0.55 -1.29
N GLN A 246 -23.02 -0.64 -2.59
CA GLN A 246 -22.77 -1.85 -3.38
C GLN A 246 -21.28 -2.20 -3.43
N ARG A 247 -20.42 -1.21 -3.74
CA ARG A 247 -18.98 -1.44 -3.89
C ARG A 247 -18.35 -1.84 -2.56
N PHE A 248 -18.71 -1.18 -1.47
CA PHE A 248 -18.17 -1.54 -0.16
C PHE A 248 -18.65 -2.91 0.28
N TYR A 249 -19.90 -3.29 0.01
CA TYR A 249 -20.36 -4.66 0.28
C TYR A 249 -19.52 -5.71 -0.46
N GLN A 250 -19.20 -5.47 -1.74
CA GLN A 250 -18.31 -6.34 -2.51
C GLN A 250 -16.89 -6.40 -1.91
N VAL A 251 -16.33 -5.25 -1.51
CA VAL A 251 -15.02 -5.17 -0.84
C VAL A 251 -15.03 -5.95 0.47
N TYR A 252 -16.07 -5.76 1.28
CA TYR A 252 -16.24 -6.44 2.55
C TYR A 252 -16.31 -7.95 2.35
N MET A 253 -17.11 -8.44 1.41
CA MET A 253 -17.21 -9.87 1.11
C MET A 253 -15.88 -10.43 0.61
N ALA A 254 -15.23 -9.77 -0.35
CA ALA A 254 -13.94 -10.22 -0.89
C ALA A 254 -12.86 -10.31 0.19
N THR A 255 -12.79 -9.32 1.08
CA THR A 255 -11.79 -9.29 2.16
C THR A 255 -12.14 -10.26 3.28
N LYS A 256 -13.41 -10.33 3.70
CA LYS A 256 -13.89 -11.29 4.71
C LYS A 256 -13.56 -12.72 4.31
N ASP A 257 -13.89 -13.10 3.08
CA ASP A 257 -13.78 -14.48 2.64
C ASP A 257 -12.33 -14.86 2.26
N THR A 258 -11.41 -13.91 2.12
CA THR A 258 -10.00 -14.21 1.81
C THR A 258 -9.06 -14.12 3.01
N GLN A 259 -9.59 -13.95 4.22
CA GLN A 259 -8.81 -13.80 5.46
C GLN A 259 -7.86 -14.96 5.75
N ASN A 260 -8.25 -16.21 5.46
CA ASN A 260 -7.42 -17.39 5.66
C ASN A 260 -6.24 -17.52 4.66
N LYS A 261 -6.17 -16.64 3.65
CA LYS A 261 -5.11 -16.60 2.64
C LYS A 261 -4.82 -17.98 2.03
N LEU A 262 -5.72 -18.45 1.17
CA LEU A 262 -5.48 -19.65 0.36
C LEU A 262 -4.84 -19.23 -0.97
N PRO A 263 -3.49 -19.24 -1.09
CA PRO A 263 -2.82 -18.63 -2.22
C PRO A 263 -3.00 -19.47 -3.49
N VAL A 264 -3.39 -18.81 -4.58
CA VAL A 264 -3.51 -19.42 -5.90
C VAL A 264 -3.00 -18.46 -6.97
N GLN A 265 -2.42 -19.03 -8.02
CA GLN A 265 -2.02 -18.29 -9.22
C GLN A 265 -3.07 -18.43 -10.31
N ARG A 266 -3.46 -17.30 -10.90
CA ARG A 266 -4.36 -17.28 -12.07
C ARG A 266 -3.74 -16.47 -13.19
N LEU A 267 -3.93 -16.93 -14.42
CA LEU A 267 -3.50 -16.19 -15.60
C LEU A 267 -4.47 -15.02 -15.82
N MET A 268 -3.97 -13.80 -15.64
CA MET A 268 -4.80 -12.58 -15.69
C MET A 268 -4.12 -11.48 -16.49
N SER A 269 -4.94 -10.58 -17.01
CA SER A 269 -4.49 -9.35 -17.66
C SER A 269 -3.99 -8.34 -16.63
N VAL A 270 -2.74 -7.90 -16.77
CA VAL A 270 -2.08 -6.90 -15.92
C VAL A 270 -1.58 -5.74 -16.78
N GLN A 271 -1.84 -4.52 -16.31
CA GLN A 271 -1.31 -3.30 -16.88
C GLN A 271 0.11 -3.08 -16.37
N VAL A 272 1.09 -3.13 -17.28
CA VAL A 272 2.49 -2.86 -16.97
C VAL A 272 2.93 -1.56 -17.64
N ALA A 273 3.63 -0.72 -16.88
CA ALA A 273 4.23 0.49 -17.39
C ALA A 273 5.41 0.14 -18.30
N ALA A 274 5.19 0.13 -19.62
CA ALA A 274 6.26 -0.07 -20.57
C ALA A 274 6.96 1.27 -20.82
N VAL A 275 8.23 1.37 -20.44
CA VAL A 275 9.09 2.47 -20.86
C VAL A 275 9.46 2.21 -22.32
N GLN A 276 8.83 2.94 -23.24
CA GLN A 276 9.29 2.97 -24.63
C GLN A 276 10.69 3.60 -24.66
N LEU A 277 11.72 2.76 -24.64
CA LEU A 277 13.08 3.19 -24.91
C LEU A 277 13.12 3.71 -26.34
N SER A 278 13.36 5.01 -26.50
CA SER A 278 13.52 5.63 -27.81
C SER A 278 14.58 4.87 -28.61
N THR A 279 14.19 4.35 -29.78
CA THR A 279 15.10 3.62 -30.67
C THR A 279 16.30 4.48 -31.06
N ALA A 280 16.09 5.80 -31.18
CA ALA A 280 17.15 6.77 -31.41
C ALA A 280 18.13 6.85 -30.23
N PHE A 281 17.62 6.81 -29.00
CA PHE A 281 18.47 6.83 -27.80
C PHE A 281 19.32 5.55 -27.69
N ILE A 282 18.73 4.37 -27.92
CA ILE A 282 19.47 3.11 -27.97
C ILE A 282 20.54 3.15 -29.08
N ALA A 283 20.21 3.67 -30.27
CA ALA A 283 21.17 3.77 -31.37
C ALA A 283 22.34 4.69 -31.04
N VAL A 284 22.09 5.85 -30.43
CA VAL A 284 23.14 6.81 -30.02
C VAL A 284 24.03 6.20 -28.95
N PHE A 285 23.46 5.58 -27.92
CA PHE A 285 24.25 4.91 -26.87
C PHE A 285 25.02 3.70 -27.40
N GLY A 286 24.43 2.92 -28.30
CA GLY A 286 25.10 1.80 -28.96
C GLY A 286 26.29 2.26 -29.81
N LEU A 287 26.14 3.35 -30.57
CA LEU A 287 27.24 3.95 -31.32
C LEU A 287 28.33 4.49 -30.40
N LEU A 288 27.97 5.20 -29.33
CA LEU A 288 28.93 5.68 -28.34
C LEU A 288 29.70 4.52 -27.69
N ALA A 289 29.01 3.45 -27.30
CA ALA A 289 29.65 2.26 -26.74
C ALA A 289 30.62 1.64 -27.76
N LEU A 290 30.20 1.50 -29.03
CA LEU A 290 31.05 0.99 -30.11
C LEU A 290 32.32 1.84 -30.30
N PHE A 291 32.19 3.17 -30.34
CA PHE A 291 33.33 4.08 -30.47
C PHE A 291 34.29 3.98 -29.29
N ASN A 292 33.78 3.87 -28.06
CA ASN A 292 34.61 3.68 -26.87
C ASN A 292 35.34 2.33 -26.90
N CYS A 293 34.67 1.25 -27.31
CA CYS A 293 35.31 -0.06 -27.47
C CYS A 293 36.40 -0.02 -28.55
N LEU A 294 36.16 0.61 -29.69
CA LEU A 294 37.15 0.77 -30.76
C LEU A 294 38.33 1.63 -30.31
N ALA A 295 38.08 2.75 -29.62
CA ALA A 295 39.12 3.59 -29.07
C ALA A 295 39.96 2.85 -28.02
N GLY A 296 39.32 2.09 -27.13
CA GLY A 296 39.99 1.23 -26.15
C GLY A 296 40.82 0.13 -26.79
N ALA A 297 40.32 -0.53 -27.83
CA ALA A 297 41.05 -1.53 -28.58
C ALA A 297 42.26 -0.94 -29.32
N ALA A 298 42.07 0.21 -29.99
CA ALA A 298 43.15 0.92 -30.67
C ALA A 298 44.22 1.42 -29.68
N TYR A 299 43.79 1.95 -28.52
CA TYR A 299 44.68 2.35 -27.44
C TYR A 299 45.45 1.16 -26.88
N GLY A 300 44.78 0.03 -26.63
CA GLY A 300 45.42 -1.21 -26.17
C GLY A 300 46.43 -1.75 -27.18
N LEU A 301 46.09 -1.76 -28.46
CA LEU A 301 47.00 -2.17 -29.54
C LEU A 301 48.21 -1.24 -29.64
N MET A 302 48.01 0.09 -29.60
CA MET A 302 49.09 1.07 -29.57
C MET A 302 49.98 0.91 -28.34
N PHE A 303 49.39 0.65 -27.18
CA PHE A 303 50.13 0.41 -25.94
C PHE A 303 50.98 -0.86 -26.02
N LEU A 304 50.44 -1.94 -26.62
CA LEU A 304 51.19 -3.18 -26.85
C LEU A 304 52.31 -2.98 -27.88
N HIS A 305 52.05 -2.22 -28.95
CA HIS A 305 53.02 -2.00 -30.02
C HIS A 305 54.15 -1.04 -29.61
N HIS A 306 53.84 -0.02 -28.82
CA HIS A 306 54.79 1.00 -28.34
C HIS A 306 55.15 0.82 -26.87
N ARG A 307 55.06 -0.41 -26.34
CA ARG A 307 55.28 -0.72 -24.93
C ARG A 307 56.63 -0.21 -24.41
N GLU A 308 57.67 -0.27 -25.23
CA GLU A 308 59.00 0.23 -24.88
C GLU A 308 59.07 1.76 -24.82
N ALA A 309 58.38 2.46 -25.72
CA ALA A 309 58.31 3.91 -25.72
C ALA A 309 57.49 4.44 -24.54
N VAL A 310 56.39 3.74 -24.19
CA VAL A 310 55.54 4.09 -23.04
C VAL A 310 56.23 3.76 -21.71
N ALA A 311 57.02 2.68 -21.64
CA ALA A 311 57.87 2.40 -20.49
C ALA A 311 58.97 3.45 -20.26
N ALA A 312 59.37 4.17 -21.33
CA ALA A 312 60.33 5.28 -21.26
C ALA A 312 59.67 6.63 -20.90
N VAL A 313 58.34 6.72 -20.84
CA VAL A 313 57.65 7.94 -20.41
C VAL A 313 57.76 8.08 -18.90
N PRO A 314 58.23 9.22 -18.38
CA PRO A 314 58.34 9.45 -16.95
C PRO A 314 56.98 9.35 -16.27
N GLN A 315 56.86 8.46 -15.28
CA GLN A 315 55.57 8.19 -14.63
C GLN A 315 55.26 9.15 -13.48
N SER A 316 56.28 9.84 -12.96
CA SER A 316 56.11 10.81 -11.88
C SER A 316 56.48 12.23 -12.31
N LYS A 317 55.88 13.21 -11.64
CA LYS A 317 56.22 14.63 -11.81
C LYS A 317 57.70 14.91 -11.51
N LEU A 318 58.33 14.10 -10.65
CA LEU A 318 59.73 14.18 -10.29
C LEU A 318 60.65 13.63 -11.39
N ASP A 319 60.24 12.55 -12.07
CA ASP A 319 60.98 12.01 -13.22
C ASP A 319 60.96 12.99 -14.40
N TRP A 320 59.82 13.66 -14.64
CA TRP A 320 59.73 14.74 -15.62
C TRP A 320 60.65 15.92 -15.27
N LEU A 321 60.74 16.29 -13.99
CA LEU A 321 61.67 17.32 -13.52
C LEU A 321 63.13 16.89 -13.71
N LEU A 322 63.49 15.67 -13.36
CA LEU A 322 64.85 15.14 -13.53
C LEU A 322 65.27 15.08 -15.00
N GLN A 323 64.36 14.66 -15.90
CA GLN A 323 64.61 14.63 -17.33
C GLN A 323 64.75 16.05 -17.91
N SER A 324 64.01 17.03 -17.40
CA SER A 324 64.14 18.44 -17.80
C SER A 324 65.46 19.09 -17.33
N VAL A 325 65.99 18.66 -16.18
CA VAL A 325 67.28 19.15 -15.63
C VAL A 325 68.46 18.50 -16.35
N THR A 326 68.42 17.19 -16.57
CA THR A 326 69.48 16.46 -17.30
C THR A 326 69.58 16.88 -18.76
N SER A 327 68.46 17.12 -19.44
CA SER A 327 68.45 17.64 -20.82
C SER A 327 68.95 19.09 -20.94
N ARG A 328 68.81 19.91 -19.89
CA ARG A 328 69.42 21.25 -19.84
C ARG A 328 70.93 21.21 -19.60
N MET A 329 71.44 20.27 -18.81
CA MET A 329 72.87 20.21 -18.50
C MET A 329 73.73 19.76 -19.70
N THR A 330 73.21 18.93 -20.61
CA THR A 330 73.92 18.54 -21.84
C THR A 330 74.07 19.68 -22.85
N SER A 331 73.21 20.70 -22.83
CA SER A 331 73.30 21.87 -23.73
C SER A 331 74.39 22.88 -23.33
N VAL A 332 74.94 22.82 -22.11
CA VAL A 332 75.89 23.84 -21.61
C VAL A 332 77.37 23.44 -21.79
N ARG A 333 77.66 22.21 -22.24
CA ARG A 333 79.04 21.74 -22.52
C ARG A 333 79.57 22.06 -23.93
N GLY A 334 78.88 22.91 -24.69
CA GLY A 334 79.21 23.20 -26.09
C GLY A 334 80.22 24.33 -26.36
N LEU A 335 80.67 25.10 -25.36
CA LEU A 335 81.57 26.24 -25.57
C LEU A 335 82.59 26.37 -24.42
N GLY A 336 83.84 25.97 -24.68
CA GLY A 336 84.97 26.31 -23.80
C GLY A 336 86.05 25.23 -23.69
N TYR A 337 87.17 25.45 -24.37
CA TYR A 337 88.39 24.65 -24.38
C TYR A 337 88.93 24.28 -22.99
N THR A 338 89.24 22.99 -22.75
CA THR A 338 90.28 22.55 -21.81
C THR A 338 90.88 21.19 -22.23
N LEU A 339 92.18 21.07 -21.98
CA LEU A 339 93.11 20.00 -22.35
C LEU A 339 92.78 18.61 -21.76
N PRO A 340 93.32 17.51 -22.34
CA PRO A 340 93.12 16.16 -21.83
C PRO A 340 93.99 15.92 -20.59
N MET A 341 93.37 15.76 -19.43
CA MET A 341 94.01 15.18 -18.24
C MET A 341 93.69 13.67 -18.19
N PRO A 342 94.66 12.81 -17.87
CA PRO A 342 94.42 11.39 -17.71
C PRO A 342 93.63 11.16 -16.42
N ALA A 343 92.52 10.44 -16.53
CA ALA A 343 91.68 10.06 -15.42
C ALA A 343 92.44 9.15 -14.44
N THR A 344 92.52 9.59 -13.18
CA THR A 344 92.92 8.72 -12.06
C THR A 344 91.78 7.75 -11.73
N PRO A 345 92.08 6.49 -11.35
CA PRO A 345 91.09 5.41 -11.19
C PRO A 345 90.32 5.47 -9.85
N ALA A 346 89.93 6.66 -9.39
CA ALA A 346 89.14 6.84 -8.17
C ALA A 346 87.68 7.25 -8.42
N GLU A 347 87.32 7.63 -9.65
CA GLU A 347 86.01 8.24 -9.92
C GLU A 347 84.92 7.24 -10.37
N ARG A 348 85.28 5.99 -10.69
CA ARG A 348 84.30 4.93 -11.01
C ARG A 348 83.64 4.26 -9.79
N GLN A 349 84.11 4.54 -8.57
CA GLN A 349 83.48 4.01 -7.36
C GLN A 349 82.41 4.95 -6.77
N ALA A 350 82.40 6.24 -7.12
CA ALA A 350 81.40 7.17 -6.62
C ALA A 350 80.03 7.02 -7.32
N GLU A 351 80.02 6.70 -8.63
CA GLU A 351 78.78 6.60 -9.42
C GLU A 351 77.97 5.33 -9.08
N ASN A 352 78.65 4.22 -8.77
CA ASN A 352 78.01 2.99 -8.30
C ASN A 352 77.47 3.11 -6.87
N GLY A 353 78.13 3.90 -6.01
CA GLY A 353 77.64 4.19 -4.65
C GLY A 353 76.38 5.04 -4.63
N TRP A 354 76.25 5.98 -5.58
CA TRP A 354 75.05 6.81 -5.73
C TRP A 354 73.84 6.03 -6.26
N ARG A 355 74.03 5.12 -7.23
CA ARG A 355 72.95 4.23 -7.71
C ARG A 355 72.44 3.29 -6.62
N TYR A 356 73.34 2.67 -5.85
CA TYR A 356 72.95 1.78 -4.74
C TYR A 356 72.20 2.53 -3.61
N SER A 357 72.55 3.80 -3.36
CA SER A 357 71.88 4.65 -2.37
C SER A 357 70.47 5.07 -2.81
N ALA A 358 70.29 5.38 -4.10
CA ALA A 358 68.99 5.79 -4.65
C ALA A 358 67.99 4.62 -4.70
N GLU A 359 68.42 3.42 -5.13
CA GLU A 359 67.59 2.22 -5.14
C GLU A 359 67.19 1.79 -3.72
N ARG A 360 68.10 1.92 -2.74
CA ARG A 360 67.81 1.62 -1.33
C ARG A 360 66.82 2.61 -0.71
N ARG A 361 66.90 3.90 -1.06
CA ARG A 361 65.91 4.92 -0.61
C ARG A 361 64.56 4.73 -1.29
N ARG A 362 64.52 4.32 -2.57
CA ARG A 362 63.28 3.99 -3.28
C ARG A 362 62.58 2.78 -2.67
N ALA A 363 63.31 1.71 -2.37
CA ALA A 363 62.76 0.53 -1.68
C ALA A 363 62.25 0.87 -0.26
N GLN A 364 62.88 1.82 0.44
CA GLN A 364 62.40 2.33 1.73
C GLN A 364 61.14 3.20 1.60
N PHE A 365 60.95 3.88 0.48
CA PHE A 365 59.74 4.67 0.19
C PHE A 365 58.58 3.80 -0.29
N GLU A 366 58.85 2.79 -1.12
CA GLU A 366 57.86 1.83 -1.62
C GLU A 366 57.45 0.80 -0.55
N GLY A 367 58.33 0.53 0.44
CA GLY A 367 58.03 -0.26 1.63
C GLY A 367 57.47 0.54 2.82
N ALA A 368 57.38 1.86 2.72
CA ALA A 368 56.69 2.67 3.70
C ALA A 368 55.18 2.46 3.53
N VAL A 369 54.65 1.49 4.27
CA VAL A 369 53.21 1.34 4.47
C VAL A 369 52.73 2.63 5.14
N TYR A 370 52.04 3.48 4.38
CA TYR A 370 51.25 4.56 4.96
C TYR A 370 50.19 3.90 5.83
N ASP A 371 50.31 4.13 7.13
CA ASP A 371 49.33 3.69 8.11
C ASP A 371 47.96 4.29 7.72
N ALA A 372 47.02 3.44 7.31
CA ALA A 372 45.70 3.84 6.83
C ALA A 372 44.74 4.22 7.98
N THR A 373 45.27 4.46 9.17
CA THR A 373 44.53 4.84 10.39
C THR A 373 43.91 6.23 10.31
N TRP A 374 44.20 7.03 9.28
CA TRP A 374 43.55 8.34 9.09
C TRP A 374 42.17 8.27 8.40
N ALA A 375 41.75 7.10 7.91
CA ALA A 375 40.42 6.90 7.30
C ALA A 375 39.36 6.32 8.27
N GLU A 376 39.69 6.12 9.54
CA GLU A 376 38.75 5.76 10.61
C GLU A 376 38.44 6.97 11.51
N HIS A 377 37.82 7.99 10.93
CA HIS A 377 36.95 8.91 11.66
C HIS A 377 35.61 9.00 10.92
N ASN A 378 35.01 7.84 10.69
CA ASN A 378 33.58 7.77 10.39
C ASN A 378 32.81 7.86 11.71
N GLN A 379 31.97 8.87 11.76
CA GLN A 379 31.02 9.16 12.82
C GLN A 379 30.22 7.91 13.20
N SER A 380 30.07 7.69 14.50
CA SER A 380 29.09 6.75 15.04
C SER A 380 27.68 7.21 14.62
N ILE A 381 27.02 6.41 13.79
CA ILE A 381 25.56 6.45 13.64
C ILE A 381 24.98 6.12 15.03
N PRO A 382 24.08 6.96 15.60
CA PRO A 382 23.50 6.65 16.89
C PRO A 382 22.62 5.39 16.78
N ASP A 383 22.90 4.43 17.64
CA ASP A 383 22.12 3.21 17.79
C ASP A 383 20.82 3.53 18.54
N PHE A 384 19.70 3.52 17.82
CA PHE A 384 18.37 3.77 18.37
C PHE A 384 17.77 2.58 19.13
N THR A 385 18.51 1.47 19.33
CA THR A 385 17.98 0.26 19.98
C THR A 385 18.19 0.20 21.49
N THR A 386 18.79 1.21 22.13
CA THR A 386 19.10 1.20 23.57
C THR A 386 18.52 2.34 24.41
N LEU A 387 17.57 3.12 23.87
CA LEU A 387 16.82 4.06 24.71
C LEU A 387 15.81 3.28 25.59
N PRO A 388 15.90 3.38 26.94
CA PRO A 388 14.82 2.90 27.80
C PRO A 388 13.57 3.76 27.54
N PRO A 389 12.37 3.17 27.57
CA PRO A 389 11.15 3.95 27.40
C PRO A 389 10.91 4.75 28.68
N GLU A 390 11.33 6.02 28.71
CA GLU A 390 10.77 7.00 29.64
C GLU A 390 9.34 7.32 29.19
N PHE A 391 8.40 6.48 29.61
CA PHE A 391 7.00 6.87 29.67
C PHE A 391 6.82 7.90 30.80
N PRO A 392 6.08 9.00 30.57
CA PRO A 392 5.69 9.87 31.66
C PRO A 392 4.75 9.11 32.61
N VAL A 393 5.23 8.90 33.83
CA VAL A 393 4.43 8.44 34.97
C VAL A 393 3.45 9.55 35.36
N LYS A 394 2.19 9.43 34.93
CA LYS A 394 0.97 9.75 35.70
C LYS A 394 -0.28 9.72 34.82
N MET A 395 -1.08 8.68 34.98
CA MET A 395 -2.50 8.78 35.34
C MET A 395 -2.91 7.40 35.84
N SER A 396 -2.81 7.21 37.15
CA SER A 396 -3.42 6.10 37.87
C SER A 396 -4.92 6.39 37.97
N GLU A 397 -5.73 5.70 37.18
CA GLU A 397 -7.15 5.58 37.46
C GLU A 397 -7.53 4.10 37.59
N THR A 398 -8.23 3.85 38.68
CA THR A 398 -8.58 2.56 39.28
C THR A 398 -9.43 1.73 38.32
N ARG A 399 -8.86 0.66 37.75
CA ARG A 399 -9.67 -0.41 37.16
C ARG A 399 -10.35 -1.19 38.27
N HIS A 400 -11.66 -1.02 38.41
CA HIS A 400 -12.50 -1.97 39.11
C HIS A 400 -12.54 -3.31 38.34
N PRO A 401 -12.51 -4.46 39.02
CA PRO A 401 -12.69 -5.74 38.36
C PRO A 401 -14.11 -5.88 37.83
N ALA A 402 -14.23 -6.40 36.60
CA ALA A 402 -15.51 -6.77 35.99
C ALA A 402 -16.25 -7.81 36.85
N PRO A 403 -17.59 -7.75 36.95
CA PRO A 403 -18.36 -8.74 37.68
C PRO A 403 -18.30 -10.09 36.97
N SER A 404 -17.94 -11.12 37.74
CA SER A 404 -18.02 -12.52 37.35
C SER A 404 -19.50 -12.95 37.24
N TYR A 405 -19.95 -13.31 36.05
CA TYR A 405 -21.24 -13.99 35.86
C TYR A 405 -21.07 -15.47 36.18
N THR A 406 -21.71 -15.90 37.27
CA THR A 406 -21.94 -17.32 37.57
C THR A 406 -22.97 -17.90 36.61
N LEU A 407 -22.57 -18.89 35.82
CA LEU A 407 -23.46 -19.81 35.12
C LEU A 407 -24.22 -20.66 36.15
N GLY A 408 -25.54 -20.49 36.21
CA GLY A 408 -26.44 -21.38 36.93
C GLY A 408 -26.69 -22.68 36.17
N PRO A 409 -27.05 -23.78 36.86
CA PRO A 409 -27.13 -25.11 36.28
C PRO A 409 -28.37 -25.30 35.41
N SER A 410 -28.18 -26.08 34.35
CA SER A 410 -29.18 -26.65 33.44
C SER A 410 -30.20 -27.55 34.13
#